data_AF-A0A5B6U7C7-F1
#
_entry.id   AF-A0A5B6U7C7-F1
#
_cell.length_a   1.000
_cell.length_b   1.000
_cell.length_c   1.000
_cell.angle_alpha   90.00
_cell.angle_beta   90.00
_cell.angle_gamma   90.00
#
_symmetry.space_group_name_H-M   'P 1'
#
loop_
_entity.id
_entity.type
_entity.pdbx_description
1 polymer ?
#
loop_
_entity_poly.entity_id
_entity_poly.type
_entity_poly.pdbx_seq_one_letter_code
_entity_poly.pdbx_strand_id
1 'polypeptide(L)'
;MSDSIYLDEARDPLIIAEAWMKDGKDVAIATVVETWGSAPRPVGSHLVIDADGNFHGSVSGGCVEGAVVTEAVDIIGSGKARMLEFGVADETAWQVGLSCGGRIKVYVERLG
;
A
#
# COMPACT_ATOMS: atom_id res chain seq x y z
N MET A 1 22.84 -3.37 -18.68
CA MET A 1 21.49 -3.99 -18.48
C MET A 1 21.36 -4.69 -17.12
N SER A 2 22.46 -4.97 -16.39
CA SER A 2 22.43 -5.56 -15.05
C SER A 2 22.14 -4.55 -13.92
N ASP A 3 22.60 -3.30 -14.02
CA ASP A 3 22.45 -2.31 -12.94
C ASP A 3 21.00 -1.98 -12.58
N SER A 4 20.06 -2.08 -13.53
CA SER A 4 18.65 -1.76 -13.28
C SER A 4 17.94 -2.80 -12.43
N ILE A 5 18.39 -4.06 -12.43
CA ILE A 5 17.76 -5.14 -11.66
C ILE A 5 18.21 -5.04 -10.19
N TYR A 6 19.49 -4.74 -9.95
CA TYR A 6 20.02 -4.52 -8.60
C TYR A 6 19.51 -3.24 -7.93
N LEU A 7 19.18 -2.20 -8.71
CA LEU A 7 18.52 -0.99 -8.20
C LEU A 7 17.05 -1.24 -7.81
N ASP A 8 16.43 -2.28 -8.36
CA ASP A 8 15.04 -2.66 -8.08
C ASP A 8 14.95 -3.50 -6.79
N GLU A 9 15.91 -4.40 -6.53
CA GLU A 9 15.95 -5.19 -5.28
C GLU A 9 16.07 -4.29 -4.03
N ALA A 10 16.91 -3.25 -4.07
CA ALA A 10 17.01 -2.27 -2.98
C ALA A 10 15.74 -1.41 -2.79
N ARG A 11 14.78 -1.50 -3.72
CA ARG A 11 13.50 -0.80 -3.70
C ARG A 11 12.31 -1.75 -3.67
N ASP A 12 12.53 -3.06 -3.54
CA ASP A 12 11.45 -4.03 -3.47
C ASP A 12 10.78 -3.93 -2.08
N PRO A 13 9.49 -3.56 -2.01
CA PRO A 13 8.77 -3.49 -0.74
C PRO A 13 8.82 -4.81 0.05
N LEU A 14 8.89 -5.97 -0.63
CA LEU A 14 8.94 -7.26 0.06
C LEU A 14 10.29 -7.51 0.73
N ILE A 15 11.40 -7.06 0.13
CA ILE A 15 12.73 -7.13 0.75
C ILE A 15 12.77 -6.21 1.98
N ILE A 16 12.17 -5.02 1.89
CA ILE A 16 12.08 -4.09 3.03
C ILE A 16 11.22 -4.67 4.16
N ALA A 17 10.07 -5.26 3.84
CA ALA A 17 9.23 -5.90 4.84
C ALA A 17 9.95 -7.06 5.54
N GLU A 18 10.66 -7.90 4.78
CA GLU A 18 11.44 -9.00 5.36
C GLU A 18 12.52 -8.47 6.31
N ALA A 19 13.23 -7.39 5.93
CA ALA A 19 14.23 -6.76 6.79
C ALA A 19 13.61 -6.21 8.08
N TRP A 20 12.50 -5.48 8.00
CA TRP A 20 11.80 -4.97 9.19
C TRP A 20 11.31 -6.08 10.11
N MET A 21 10.77 -7.17 9.56
CA MET A 21 10.36 -8.33 10.36
C MET A 21 11.57 -9.00 11.05
N LYS A 22 12.72 -9.10 10.38
CA LYS A 22 13.97 -9.61 10.97
C LYS A 22 14.48 -8.71 12.11
N ASP A 23 14.22 -7.41 12.03
CA ASP A 23 14.51 -6.43 13.09
C ASP A 23 13.47 -6.44 14.23
N GLY A 24 12.48 -7.34 14.18
CA GLY A 24 11.45 -7.49 15.22
C GLY A 24 10.32 -6.46 15.15
N LYS A 25 10.19 -5.75 14.03
CA LYS A 25 9.07 -4.83 13.82
C LYS A 25 7.82 -5.60 13.41
N ASP A 26 6.67 -5.13 13.90
CA ASP A 26 5.38 -5.52 13.34
C ASP A 26 5.15 -4.78 12.02
N VAL A 27 4.74 -5.52 10.99
CA VAL A 27 4.63 -5.02 9.61
C VAL A 27 3.27 -5.41 9.04
N ALA A 28 2.69 -4.52 8.23
CA ALA A 28 1.57 -4.83 7.35
C ALA A 28 1.97 -4.63 5.88
N ILE A 29 1.32 -5.37 5.00
CA ILE A 29 1.39 -5.19 3.55
C ILE A 29 0.03 -4.75 3.03
N ALA A 30 0.04 -3.74 2.18
CA ALA A 30 -1.09 -3.27 1.40
C ALA A 30 -0.84 -3.62 -0.08
N THR A 31 -1.77 -4.35 -0.67
CA THR A 31 -1.67 -4.87 -2.05
C THR A 31 -2.84 -4.38 -2.88
N VAL A 32 -2.56 -3.76 -4.03
CA VAL A 32 -3.60 -3.49 -5.03
C VAL A 32 -4.09 -4.81 -5.60
N VAL A 33 -5.34 -5.18 -5.31
CA VAL A 33 -5.95 -6.44 -5.77
C VAL A 33 -6.89 -6.24 -6.94
N GLU A 34 -7.39 -5.02 -7.15
CA GLU A 34 -8.25 -4.68 -8.28
C GLU A 34 -8.07 -3.23 -8.70
N THR A 35 -8.23 -2.97 -9.99
CA THR A 35 -8.12 -1.63 -10.59
C THR A 35 -9.23 -1.43 -11.61
N TRP A 36 -9.80 -0.22 -11.68
CA TRP A 36 -10.75 0.17 -12.72
C TRP A 36 -10.39 1.53 -13.31
N GLY A 37 -10.67 1.69 -14.60
CA GLY A 37 -10.38 2.93 -15.32
C GLY A 37 -8.88 3.25 -15.31
N SER A 38 -8.56 4.54 -15.22
CA SER A 38 -7.18 5.04 -15.28
C SER A 38 -6.48 4.97 -13.92
N ALA A 39 -6.51 3.81 -13.25
CA ALA A 39 -5.85 3.62 -11.96
C ALA A 39 -4.34 3.91 -12.04
N PRO A 40 -3.74 4.56 -11.03
CA PRO A 40 -2.37 5.07 -11.11
C PRO A 40 -1.28 4.00 -10.89
N ARG A 41 -1.65 2.85 -10.30
CA ARG A 41 -0.76 1.70 -10.07
C ARG A 41 -1.47 0.41 -10.48
N PRO A 42 -0.75 -0.58 -11.04
CA PRO A 42 -1.34 -1.85 -11.45
C PRO A 42 -1.66 -2.75 -10.25
N VAL A 43 -2.52 -3.75 -10.48
CA VAL A 43 -2.69 -4.90 -9.58
C VAL A 43 -1.33 -5.54 -9.27
N GLY A 44 -1.12 -5.92 -8.01
CA GLY A 44 0.14 -6.42 -7.49
C GLY A 44 1.10 -5.34 -6.99
N SER A 45 0.73 -4.05 -7.08
CA SER A 45 1.54 -3.01 -6.44
C SER A 45 1.44 -3.10 -4.92
N HIS A 46 2.58 -2.99 -4.25
CA HIS A 46 2.70 -3.13 -2.81
C HIS A 46 3.10 -1.82 -2.13
N LEU A 47 2.59 -1.64 -0.91
CA LEU A 47 3.05 -0.69 0.08
C LEU A 47 3.20 -1.45 1.39
N VAL A 48 4.39 -1.43 1.99
CA VAL A 48 4.67 -2.08 3.28
C VAL A 48 4.79 -1.00 4.35
N ILE A 49 4.26 -1.27 5.54
CA ILE A 49 4.09 -0.29 6.62
C ILE A 49 4.51 -0.94 7.93
N ASP A 50 5.34 -0.29 8.74
CA ASP A 50 5.64 -0.71 10.11
C ASP A 50 4.72 -0.07 11.16
N ALA A 51 4.76 -0.54 12.40
CA ALA A 51 3.91 -0.03 13.49
C ALA A 51 4.12 1.46 13.82
N ASP A 52 5.26 2.04 13.45
CA ASP A 52 5.55 3.47 13.64
C ASP A 52 5.03 4.33 12.46
N GLY A 53 4.42 3.70 11.45
CA GLY A 53 3.89 4.36 10.26
C GLY A 53 4.94 4.64 9.19
N ASN A 54 6.18 4.12 9.32
CA ASN A 54 7.14 4.17 8.23
C ASN A 54 6.65 3.27 7.10
N PHE A 55 6.84 3.69 5.84
CA PHE A 55 6.38 2.91 4.71
C PHE A 55 7.36 2.90 3.52
N HIS A 56 7.28 1.82 2.72
CA HIS A 56 8.01 1.69 1.46
C HIS A 56 7.11 1.09 0.37
N GLY A 57 7.29 1.51 -0.88
CA GLY A 57 6.41 1.12 -1.99
C GLY A 57 5.30 2.14 -2.24
N SER A 58 4.31 1.75 -3.04
CA SER A 58 3.21 2.64 -3.42
C SER A 58 2.05 1.87 -4.04
N VAL A 59 0.83 2.25 -3.64
CA VAL A 59 -0.42 1.73 -4.23
C VAL A 59 -1.13 2.76 -5.10
N SER A 60 -0.74 4.04 -5.06
CA SER A 60 -1.38 5.08 -5.87
C SER A 60 -0.47 6.15 -6.48
N GLY A 61 0.79 6.23 -6.06
CA GLY A 61 1.72 7.29 -6.48
C GLY A 61 1.67 8.55 -5.62
N GLY A 62 0.99 8.53 -4.48
CA GLY A 62 1.06 9.58 -3.45
C GLY A 62 -0.30 10.07 -2.92
N CYS A 63 -1.42 9.79 -3.59
CA CYS A 63 -2.72 10.38 -3.25
C CYS A 63 -3.39 9.74 -2.04
N VAL A 64 -3.27 8.41 -1.86
CA VAL A 64 -4.00 7.67 -0.81
C VAL A 64 -3.08 6.95 0.18
N GLU A 65 -1.76 7.04 0.02
CA GLU A 65 -0.77 6.38 0.87
C GLU A 65 -0.97 6.71 2.36
N GLY A 66 -1.26 7.96 2.72
CA GLY A 66 -1.49 8.34 4.12
C GLY A 66 -2.73 7.67 4.74
N ALA A 67 -3.81 7.50 3.95
CA ALA A 67 -5.01 6.80 4.40
C ALA A 67 -4.73 5.31 4.59
N VAL A 68 -3.98 4.70 3.68
CA VAL A 68 -3.56 3.29 3.77
C VAL A 68 -2.64 3.05 4.98
N VAL A 69 -1.68 3.95 5.23
CA VAL A 69 -0.80 3.88 6.41
C VAL A 69 -1.60 3.95 7.71
N THR A 70 -2.59 4.83 7.78
CA THR A 70 -3.45 4.96 8.98
C THR A 70 -4.19 3.65 9.27
N GLU A 71 -4.85 3.06 8.27
CA GLU A 71 -5.54 1.78 8.43
C GLU A 71 -4.57 0.63 8.72
N ALA A 72 -3.37 0.64 8.12
CA ALA A 72 -2.36 -0.39 8.33
C ALA A 72 -1.88 -0.44 9.78
N VAL A 73 -1.66 0.71 10.43
CA VAL A 73 -1.26 0.75 11.85
C VAL A 73 -2.35 0.12 12.75
N ASP A 74 -3.62 0.40 12.48
CA ASP A 74 -4.74 -0.24 13.20
C ASP A 74 -4.83 -1.76 12.93
N ILE A 75 -4.53 -2.18 11.70
CA ILE A 75 -4.52 -3.60 11.30
C ILE A 75 -3.37 -4.35 11.98
N ILE A 76 -2.21 -3.71 12.13
CA ILE A 76 -1.07 -4.29 12.87
C ILE A 76 -1.49 -4.59 14.32
N GLY A 77 -2.11 -3.62 15.00
CA GLY A 77 -2.55 -3.80 16.39
C GLY A 77 -3.69 -4.81 16.55
N SER A 78 -4.61 -4.88 15.59
CA SER A 78 -5.79 -5.74 15.68
C SER A 78 -5.61 -7.15 15.08
N GLY A 79 -4.65 -7.33 14.19
CA GLY A 79 -4.44 -8.56 13.40
C GLY A 79 -5.55 -8.87 12.38
N LYS A 80 -6.50 -7.95 12.17
CA LYS A 80 -7.65 -8.18 11.29
C LYS A 80 -7.44 -7.48 9.95
N ALA A 81 -7.21 -8.26 8.91
CA ALA A 81 -7.08 -7.74 7.55
C ALA A 81 -8.34 -6.98 7.10
N ARG A 82 -8.17 -6.00 6.22
CA ARG A 82 -9.24 -5.17 5.67
C ARG A 82 -9.09 -4.97 4.18
N MET A 83 -10.22 -4.65 3.56
CA MET A 83 -10.29 -4.27 2.17
C MET A 83 -10.65 -2.78 2.09
N LEU A 84 -9.77 -2.00 1.48
CA LEU A 84 -9.94 -0.56 1.29
C LEU A 84 -10.29 -0.28 -0.17
N GLU A 85 -11.20 0.66 -0.41
CA GLU A 85 -11.59 1.07 -1.75
C GLU A 85 -11.36 2.57 -1.90
N PHE A 86 -10.61 2.95 -2.95
CA PHE A 86 -10.29 4.33 -3.27
C PHE A 86 -10.71 4.62 -4.71
N GLY A 87 -11.29 5.79 -4.94
CA GLY A 87 -11.80 6.16 -6.26
C GLY A 87 -12.02 7.65 -6.39
N VAL A 88 -12.49 8.10 -7.55
CA VAL A 88 -13.01 9.46 -7.66
C VAL A 88 -14.20 9.57 -6.72
N ALA A 89 -14.12 10.50 -5.78
CA ALA A 89 -15.27 10.95 -5.01
C ALA A 89 -16.35 11.38 -6.00
N ASP A 90 -17.48 10.68 -6.03
CA ASP A 90 -18.69 11.23 -6.63
C ASP A 90 -18.94 12.59 -5.95
N GLU A 91 -19.35 13.63 -6.67
CA GLU A 91 -19.38 15.04 -6.21
C GLU A 91 -20.18 15.28 -4.90
N THR A 92 -20.83 14.25 -4.36
CA THR A 92 -21.61 14.22 -3.13
C THR A 92 -20.89 13.62 -1.91
N ALA A 93 -19.73 12.96 -2.05
CA ALA A 93 -19.02 12.31 -0.95
C ALA A 93 -17.54 12.69 -0.89
N TRP A 94 -17.16 13.56 0.05
CA TRP A 94 -15.77 13.92 0.36
C TRP A 94 -14.95 12.72 0.88
N GLN A 95 -14.55 11.80 0.00
CA GLN A 95 -13.56 10.76 0.30
C GLN A 95 -12.24 11.11 -0.37
N VAL A 96 -11.12 10.82 0.33
CA VAL A 96 -9.77 10.91 -0.22
C VAL A 96 -9.74 10.05 -1.49
N GLY A 97 -9.58 10.70 -2.64
CA GLY A 97 -9.88 10.10 -3.93
C GLY A 97 -8.74 10.21 -4.95
N LEU A 98 -8.85 9.40 -6.00
CA LEU A 98 -7.90 9.41 -7.11
C LEU A 98 -8.29 10.51 -8.11
N SER A 99 -7.37 11.44 -8.39
CA SER A 99 -7.59 12.53 -9.36
C SER A 99 -7.60 12.08 -10.82
N CYS A 100 -7.19 10.85 -11.10
CA CYS A 100 -7.00 10.31 -12.45
C CYS A 100 -8.26 9.73 -13.09
N GLY A 101 -9.41 9.72 -12.42
CA GLY A 101 -10.62 9.07 -12.96
C GLY A 101 -10.72 7.56 -12.70
N GLY A 102 -9.74 6.98 -12.00
CA GLY A 102 -9.66 5.55 -11.71
C GLY A 102 -10.16 5.16 -10.32
N ARG A 103 -10.24 3.86 -10.07
CA ARG A 103 -10.47 3.27 -8.73
C ARG A 103 -9.50 2.13 -8.48
N ILE A 104 -9.14 1.92 -7.22
CA ILE A 104 -8.34 0.79 -6.76
C ILE A 104 -8.99 0.14 -5.54
N LYS A 105 -8.80 -1.17 -5.43
CA LYS A 105 -9.13 -1.96 -4.24
C LYS A 105 -7.83 -2.48 -3.65
N VAL A 106 -7.62 -2.19 -2.37
CA VAL A 106 -6.36 -2.47 -1.66
C VAL A 106 -6.66 -3.40 -0.49
N TYR A 107 -6.10 -4.60 -0.55
CA TYR A 107 -6.16 -5.54 0.57
C TYR A 107 -4.98 -5.26 1.51
N VAL A 108 -5.27 -5.07 2.79
CA VAL A 108 -4.27 -4.76 3.81
C VAL A 108 -4.31 -5.82 4.90
N GLU A 109 -3.16 -6.42 5.18
CA GLU A 109 -3.01 -7.46 6.20
C GLU A 109 -1.70 -7.30 6.97
N ARG A 110 -1.69 -7.76 8.22
CA ARG A 110 -0.47 -7.89 9.02
C ARG A 110 0.33 -9.10 8.53
N LEU A 111 1.65 -8.97 8.49
CA LEU A 111 2.57 -10.08 8.24
C LEU A 111 2.95 -10.75 9.57
N GLY A 112 2.85 -12.07 9.64
CA GLY A 112 3.16 -12.89 10.84
C GLY A 112 1.91 -13.35 11.58
#